data_AF-A0A1I7JP94-F1
#
_entry.id   AF-A0A1I7JP94-F1
#
_cell.length_a   1.000
_cell.length_b   1.000
_cell.length_c   1.000
_cell.angle_alpha   90.00
_cell.angle_beta   90.00
_cell.angle_gamma   90.00
#
_symmetry.space_group_name_H-M   'P 1'
#
loop_
_entity.id
_entity.type
_entity.pdbx_description
1 polymer ?
#
loop_
_entity_poly.entity_id
_entity_poly.type
_entity_poly.pdbx_seq_one_letter_code
_entity_poly.pdbx_strand_id
1 'polypeptide(L)'
;MKRITQAAAAALVTVSTGVPAALAATPGSTAPASGTSSAASTATAVPSAESAAASASQWMWQKQATKMPDWTAIATFAATGKRQANAALDAEVSGLSTSTDAARFILGALAAGEDPHQTKAGDVVAKLARAQITSGEDAGKFADNLDGTGTDLINAQAWAIIALEDAGGVSYNRAAAAQWLLAHQNEDGGFGYSSQYSSSDADDTASALVALSSLGYTADNPAVAKAIAFLKTQQADDGGFVNGGTTSNADSTGVVVDALVSLGIHPQSWAKPGGTPLSALLSFFDPASGGFRYDNTGGTYSGVSGYSTRDALIGLGALQSGRSVYQRLHWQHFTWLNSYWAAIYRAGGAWDHGQWKSWAQLRAMAVAGSYVWLLTPDWQAVVKAHGKWVVSGGHKVWVPWSEQLAEQALRDSFGLDTVHLNLL
;
A
#
# COMPACT_ATOMS: atom_id res chain seq x y z
N MET A 1 -11.39 48.98 2.60
CA MET A 1 -12.66 49.69 2.85
C MET A 1 -13.65 48.74 3.51
N LYS A 2 -14.20 49.12 4.69
CA LYS A 2 -15.33 48.54 5.48
C LYS A 2 -15.27 47.02 5.77
N ARG A 3 -14.96 46.49 6.96
CA ARG A 3 -15.55 46.64 8.33
C ARG A 3 -17.08 46.76 8.36
N ILE A 4 -17.76 45.67 8.76
CA ILE A 4 -19.02 45.67 9.51
C ILE A 4 -18.91 44.62 10.63
N THR A 5 -19.34 45.03 11.81
CA THR A 5 -19.29 44.38 13.13
C THR A 5 -20.64 43.80 13.55
N GLN A 6 -20.59 42.76 14.37
CA GLN A 6 -21.46 42.36 15.50
C GLN A 6 -22.96 42.05 15.31
N ALA A 7 -23.38 40.90 15.85
CA ALA A 7 -24.37 40.86 16.93
C ALA A 7 -24.27 39.54 17.73
N ALA A 8 -24.27 39.67 19.06
CA ALA A 8 -24.37 38.60 20.05
C ALA A 8 -25.64 38.83 20.89
N ALA A 9 -26.38 37.76 21.19
CA ALA A 9 -27.41 37.62 22.23
C ALA A 9 -27.95 36.18 22.11
N ALA A 10 -28.40 35.44 23.13
CA ALA A 10 -28.26 35.43 24.57
C ALA A 10 -28.73 34.01 25.03
N ALA A 11 -28.34 33.61 26.23
CA ALA A 11 -28.53 32.28 26.82
C ALA A 11 -29.99 31.83 27.03
N LEU A 12 -30.21 30.51 27.15
CA LEU A 12 -31.03 29.95 28.24
C LEU A 12 -30.63 28.50 28.57
N VAL A 13 -30.39 28.27 29.86
CA VAL A 13 -30.12 26.99 30.52
C VAL A 13 -31.45 26.43 31.02
N THR A 14 -31.68 25.12 30.85
CA THR A 14 -32.47 24.32 31.80
C THR A 14 -31.97 22.88 31.84
N VAL A 15 -31.58 22.45 33.04
CA VAL A 15 -31.25 21.08 33.45
C VAL A 15 -32.50 20.44 34.08
N SER A 16 -32.73 19.15 33.83
CA SER A 16 -33.54 18.24 34.67
C SER A 16 -33.27 16.81 34.20
N THR A 17 -32.35 16.05 34.83
CA THR A 17 -32.58 15.05 35.89
C THR A 17 -33.61 13.95 35.58
N GLY A 18 -33.17 12.69 35.60
CA GLY A 18 -34.06 11.55 35.88
C GLY A 18 -33.74 10.23 35.16
N VAL A 19 -32.85 9.43 35.73
CA VAL A 19 -32.80 7.95 35.62
C VAL A 19 -33.12 7.46 37.03
N PRO A 20 -34.01 6.45 37.27
CA PRO A 20 -33.59 5.06 37.11
C PRO A 20 -34.66 3.98 36.83
N ALA A 21 -34.13 2.79 36.53
CA ALA A 21 -34.52 1.47 37.02
C ALA A 21 -35.00 0.45 35.96
N ALA A 22 -34.26 -0.66 35.93
CA ALA A 22 -34.51 -1.90 35.22
C ALA A 22 -35.65 -2.71 35.85
N LEU A 23 -36.29 -3.60 35.06
CA LEU A 23 -36.67 -4.97 35.48
C LEU A 23 -37.22 -5.83 34.33
N ALA A 24 -36.56 -6.99 34.18
CA ALA A 24 -37.04 -8.35 33.86
C ALA A 24 -37.99 -8.64 32.67
N ALA A 25 -37.59 -9.66 31.92
CA ALA A 25 -38.32 -10.38 30.89
C ALA A 25 -39.32 -11.40 31.44
N THR A 26 -40.36 -11.73 30.66
CA THR A 26 -40.84 -13.11 30.35
C THR A 26 -41.90 -13.08 29.23
N PRO A 27 -42.10 -14.19 28.48
CA PRO A 27 -42.75 -14.17 27.17
C PRO A 27 -44.21 -14.67 27.16
N GLY A 28 -44.97 -14.24 26.16
CA GLY A 28 -46.12 -14.98 25.62
C GLY A 28 -47.45 -14.22 25.57
N SER A 29 -47.89 -13.83 24.37
CA SER A 29 -49.15 -14.29 23.76
C SER A 29 -49.51 -13.44 22.53
N THR A 30 -50.30 -14.06 21.67
CA THR A 30 -50.61 -13.74 20.26
C THR A 30 -51.65 -12.64 20.07
N ALA A 31 -51.36 -11.70 19.14
CA ALA A 31 -52.20 -11.02 18.11
C ALA A 31 -53.64 -10.49 18.48
N PRO A 32 -54.09 -9.32 17.95
CA PRO A 32 -54.18 -9.07 16.52
C PRO A 32 -53.78 -7.67 16.02
N ALA A 33 -53.63 -7.60 14.70
CA ALA A 33 -53.24 -6.45 13.91
C ALA A 33 -54.24 -5.29 14.00
N SER A 34 -53.71 -4.08 14.18
CA SER A 34 -54.36 -2.84 13.73
C SER A 34 -53.31 -1.99 13.02
N GLY A 35 -53.62 -1.64 11.77
CA GLY A 35 -52.71 -0.96 10.87
C GLY A 35 -52.54 0.50 11.22
N THR A 36 -51.29 0.91 11.33
CA THR A 36 -50.84 2.26 11.00
C THR A 36 -49.60 2.10 10.15
N SER A 37 -49.75 2.30 8.84
CA SER A 37 -48.62 2.36 7.91
C SER A 37 -47.82 3.63 8.18
N SER A 38 -46.86 3.57 9.10
CA SER A 38 -45.73 4.48 9.02
C SER A 38 -44.90 4.01 7.83
N ALA A 39 -44.82 4.83 6.78
CA ALA A 39 -43.80 4.64 5.76
C ALA A 39 -42.44 4.74 6.46
N ALA A 40 -41.89 3.59 6.86
CA ALA A 40 -40.51 3.48 7.23
C ALA A 40 -39.73 3.85 5.98
N SER A 41 -39.08 5.01 5.98
CA SER A 41 -38.01 5.28 5.04
C SER A 41 -37.04 4.12 5.18
N THR A 42 -36.99 3.25 4.19
CA THR A 42 -35.93 2.26 4.08
C THR A 42 -34.65 3.06 3.88
N ALA A 43 -34.00 3.44 4.98
CA ALA A 43 -32.60 3.82 4.96
C ALA A 43 -31.90 2.63 4.32
N THR A 44 -31.47 2.80 3.07
CA THR A 44 -30.62 1.82 2.39
C THR A 44 -29.47 1.52 3.34
N ALA A 45 -29.39 0.28 3.82
CA ALA A 45 -28.32 -0.14 4.72
C ALA A 45 -26.99 0.21 4.05
N VAL A 46 -26.10 0.87 4.79
CA VAL A 46 -24.74 1.12 4.31
C VAL A 46 -24.12 -0.25 4.00
N PRO A 47 -23.61 -0.48 2.77
CA PRO A 47 -23.06 -1.77 2.40
C PRO A 47 -21.84 -2.08 3.27
N SER A 48 -21.63 -3.36 3.58
CA SER A 48 -20.37 -3.78 4.22
C SER A 48 -19.20 -3.59 3.25
N ALA A 49 -18.00 -3.44 3.78
CA ALA A 49 -16.75 -3.38 3.00
C ALA A 49 -16.64 -4.54 2.01
N GLU A 50 -16.95 -5.76 2.46
CA GLU A 50 -16.89 -6.96 1.64
C GLU A 50 -17.92 -6.92 0.50
N SER A 51 -19.16 -6.48 0.79
CA SER A 51 -20.20 -6.41 -0.24
C SER A 51 -19.92 -5.34 -1.29
N ALA A 52 -19.41 -4.17 -0.87
CA ALA A 52 -19.02 -3.10 -1.77
C ALA A 52 -17.82 -3.52 -2.62
N ALA A 53 -16.79 -4.12 -2.02
CA ALA A 53 -15.61 -4.61 -2.73
C ALA A 53 -15.95 -5.72 -3.75
N ALA A 54 -16.83 -6.66 -3.39
CA ALA A 54 -17.28 -7.71 -4.31
C ALA A 54 -18.03 -7.12 -5.52
N SER A 55 -18.96 -6.18 -5.27
CA SER A 55 -19.73 -5.53 -6.34
C SER A 55 -18.83 -4.69 -7.25
N ALA A 56 -17.91 -3.93 -6.67
CA ALA A 56 -16.98 -3.08 -7.43
C ALA A 56 -15.95 -3.90 -8.21
N SER A 57 -15.47 -5.01 -7.68
CA SER A 57 -14.62 -5.93 -8.44
C SER A 57 -15.36 -6.49 -9.66
N GLN A 58 -16.62 -6.90 -9.51
CA GLN A 58 -17.44 -7.34 -10.65
C GLN A 58 -17.66 -6.20 -11.66
N TRP A 59 -17.91 -4.99 -11.18
CA TRP A 59 -18.07 -3.81 -12.04
C TRP A 59 -16.80 -3.52 -12.86
N MET A 60 -15.62 -3.57 -12.23
CA MET A 60 -14.33 -3.39 -12.91
C MET A 60 -14.18 -4.40 -14.06
N TRP A 61 -14.45 -5.68 -13.81
CA TRP A 61 -14.40 -6.70 -14.88
C TRP A 61 -15.37 -6.43 -16.02
N GLN A 62 -16.61 -6.03 -15.70
CA GLN A 62 -17.64 -5.82 -16.72
C GLN A 62 -17.42 -4.56 -17.55
N LYS A 63 -16.85 -3.51 -16.95
CA LYS A 63 -16.80 -2.17 -17.57
C LYS A 63 -15.41 -1.73 -17.99
N GLN A 64 -14.37 -2.26 -17.35
CA GLN A 64 -13.00 -1.75 -17.44
C GLN A 64 -11.96 -2.78 -17.89
N ALA A 65 -12.27 -4.09 -17.89
CA ALA A 65 -11.31 -5.14 -18.24
C ALA A 65 -10.61 -4.96 -19.59
N THR A 66 -11.25 -4.31 -20.57
CA THR A 66 -10.66 -4.00 -21.88
C THR A 66 -10.14 -2.57 -22.01
N LYS A 67 -10.51 -1.66 -21.11
CA LYS A 67 -10.14 -0.23 -21.16
C LYS A 67 -8.92 0.09 -20.30
N MET A 68 -8.74 -0.65 -19.21
CA MET A 68 -7.62 -0.56 -18.28
C MET A 68 -7.35 -1.98 -17.74
N PRO A 69 -6.83 -2.88 -18.59
CA PRO A 69 -6.71 -4.29 -18.26
C PRO A 69 -5.82 -4.55 -17.04
N ASP A 70 -4.70 -3.83 -16.93
CA ASP A 70 -3.78 -3.85 -15.80
C ASP A 70 -4.46 -3.44 -14.48
N TRP A 71 -5.09 -2.27 -14.44
CA TRP A 71 -5.77 -1.77 -13.25
C TRP A 71 -6.98 -2.60 -12.85
N THR A 72 -7.67 -3.22 -13.83
CA THR A 72 -8.74 -4.17 -13.54
C THR A 72 -8.20 -5.41 -12.83
N ALA A 73 -7.05 -5.94 -13.27
CA ALA A 73 -6.40 -7.06 -12.62
C ALA A 73 -5.94 -6.69 -11.19
N ILE A 74 -5.24 -5.55 -11.04
CA ILE A 74 -4.75 -5.06 -9.74
C ILE A 74 -5.90 -4.84 -8.75
N ALA A 75 -6.96 -4.12 -9.15
CA ALA A 75 -8.09 -3.82 -8.28
C ALA A 75 -8.86 -5.09 -7.86
N THR A 76 -9.01 -6.05 -8.77
CA THR A 76 -9.65 -7.34 -8.46
C THR A 76 -8.79 -8.15 -7.52
N PHE A 77 -7.48 -8.22 -7.74
CA PHE A 77 -6.56 -8.88 -6.83
C PHE A 77 -6.59 -8.21 -5.45
N ALA A 78 -6.63 -6.87 -5.40
CA ALA A 78 -6.72 -6.13 -4.15
C ALA A 78 -7.93 -6.59 -3.31
N ALA A 79 -9.10 -6.66 -3.94
CA ALA A 79 -10.36 -7.02 -3.28
C ALA A 79 -10.53 -8.51 -2.97
N THR A 80 -9.98 -9.39 -3.80
CA THR A 80 -10.27 -10.84 -3.71
C THR A 80 -9.09 -11.68 -3.23
N GLY A 81 -7.87 -11.17 -3.33
CA GLY A 81 -6.62 -11.92 -3.17
C GLY A 81 -6.39 -12.99 -4.23
N LYS A 82 -7.24 -13.07 -5.27
CA LYS A 82 -7.17 -14.09 -6.31
C LYS A 82 -6.59 -13.48 -7.57
N ARG A 83 -5.61 -14.18 -8.15
CA ARG A 83 -5.07 -13.85 -9.47
C ARG A 83 -6.07 -14.27 -10.53
N GLN A 84 -6.33 -13.39 -11.49
CA GLN A 84 -7.28 -13.63 -12.57
C GLN A 84 -6.73 -13.10 -13.88
N ALA A 85 -6.47 -14.02 -14.82
CA ALA A 85 -5.94 -13.70 -16.13
C ALA A 85 -6.84 -12.71 -16.89
N ASN A 86 -6.22 -11.78 -17.61
CA ASN A 86 -6.91 -10.81 -18.46
C ASN A 86 -6.31 -10.81 -19.87
N ALA A 87 -6.97 -11.43 -20.83
CA ALA A 87 -6.47 -11.52 -22.20
C ALA A 87 -6.25 -10.15 -22.89
N ALA A 88 -6.87 -9.07 -22.40
CA ALA A 88 -6.62 -7.73 -22.93
C ALA A 88 -5.26 -7.15 -22.49
N LEU A 89 -4.65 -7.68 -21.42
CA LEU A 89 -3.35 -7.23 -20.92
C LEU A 89 -2.22 -7.49 -21.93
N ASP A 90 -2.31 -8.58 -22.68
CA ASP A 90 -1.35 -8.91 -23.74
C ASP A 90 -1.20 -7.75 -24.74
N ALA A 91 -2.27 -7.02 -25.06
CA ALA A 91 -2.18 -5.94 -26.04
C ALA A 91 -1.34 -4.74 -25.56
N GLU A 92 -1.31 -4.48 -24.25
CA GLU A 92 -0.65 -3.30 -23.64
C GLU A 92 0.88 -3.37 -23.77
N VAL A 93 1.46 -4.56 -23.67
CA VAL A 93 2.92 -4.73 -23.55
C VAL A 93 3.72 -4.17 -24.73
N SER A 94 3.08 -4.04 -25.91
CA SER A 94 3.71 -3.48 -27.10
C SER A 94 3.75 -1.95 -27.12
N GLY A 95 2.96 -1.28 -26.27
CA GLY A 95 2.81 0.19 -26.22
C GLY A 95 3.58 0.89 -25.10
N LEU A 96 4.38 0.16 -24.31
CA LEU A 96 5.03 0.69 -23.11
C LEU A 96 6.13 1.70 -23.48
N SER A 97 5.89 2.98 -23.14
CA SER A 97 6.79 4.10 -23.44
C SER A 97 7.32 4.79 -22.18
N THR A 98 6.50 4.95 -21.16
CA THR A 98 6.88 5.57 -19.89
C THR A 98 7.28 4.53 -18.84
N SER A 99 8.08 4.93 -17.85
CA SER A 99 8.38 4.09 -16.70
C SER A 99 7.12 3.75 -15.90
N THR A 100 6.14 4.67 -15.85
CA THR A 100 4.83 4.42 -15.26
C THR A 100 3.99 3.40 -16.05
N ASP A 101 4.08 3.35 -17.38
CA ASP A 101 3.42 2.30 -18.18
C ASP A 101 4.02 0.93 -17.87
N ALA A 102 5.35 0.83 -17.83
CA ALA A 102 6.03 -0.42 -17.49
C ALA A 102 5.69 -0.87 -16.07
N ALA A 103 5.72 0.04 -15.09
CA ALA A 103 5.34 -0.27 -13.71
C ALA A 103 3.88 -0.75 -13.61
N ARG A 104 2.95 -0.05 -14.25
CA ARG A 104 1.53 -0.43 -14.33
C ARG A 104 1.36 -1.82 -14.95
N PHE A 105 2.03 -2.08 -16.07
CA PHE A 105 1.98 -3.36 -16.75
C PHE A 105 2.53 -4.49 -15.86
N ILE A 106 3.70 -4.30 -15.23
CA ILE A 106 4.31 -5.30 -14.33
C ILE A 106 3.34 -5.69 -13.23
N LEU A 107 2.79 -4.70 -12.51
CA LEU A 107 1.83 -4.94 -11.43
C LEU A 107 0.54 -5.62 -11.93
N GLY A 108 0.08 -5.25 -13.13
CA GLY A 108 -1.05 -5.88 -13.82
C GLY A 108 -0.79 -7.35 -14.13
N ALA A 109 0.39 -7.68 -14.68
CA ALA A 109 0.81 -9.03 -15.02
C ALA A 109 0.90 -9.91 -13.75
N LEU A 110 1.51 -9.38 -12.68
CA LEU A 110 1.51 -10.03 -11.38
C LEU A 110 0.08 -10.33 -10.92
N ALA A 111 -0.80 -9.33 -10.92
CA ALA A 111 -2.19 -9.50 -10.50
C ALA A 111 -2.97 -10.50 -11.37
N ALA A 112 -2.62 -10.61 -12.65
CA ALA A 112 -3.17 -11.57 -13.59
C ALA A 112 -2.61 -13.00 -13.42
N GLY A 113 -1.49 -13.16 -12.70
CA GLY A 113 -0.77 -14.43 -12.57
C GLY A 113 0.17 -14.73 -13.72
N GLU A 114 0.57 -13.71 -14.48
CA GLU A 114 1.50 -13.77 -15.60
C GLU A 114 2.90 -13.34 -15.15
N ASP A 115 3.95 -13.80 -15.86
CA ASP A 115 5.35 -13.47 -15.59
C ASP A 115 5.83 -12.22 -16.36
N PRO A 116 6.05 -11.07 -15.70
CA PRO A 116 6.50 -9.85 -16.37
C PRO A 116 7.97 -9.93 -16.86
N HIS A 117 8.73 -10.96 -16.48
CA HIS A 117 10.05 -11.23 -17.05
C HIS A 117 9.98 -11.95 -18.40
N GLN A 118 8.85 -12.60 -18.71
CA GLN A 118 8.69 -13.47 -19.88
C GLN A 118 7.48 -13.06 -20.72
N THR A 119 7.47 -11.80 -21.15
CA THR A 119 6.40 -11.29 -22.03
C THR A 119 6.77 -11.47 -23.51
N LYS A 120 5.78 -11.30 -24.40
CA LYS A 120 6.03 -11.25 -25.85
C LYS A 120 6.90 -10.07 -26.30
N ALA A 121 7.02 -9.02 -25.48
CA ALA A 121 7.92 -7.88 -25.72
C ALA A 121 9.27 -8.02 -24.99
N GLY A 122 9.53 -9.19 -24.39
CA GLY A 122 10.72 -9.46 -23.59
C GLY A 122 10.54 -9.17 -22.11
N ASP A 123 11.66 -9.02 -21.41
CA ASP A 123 11.69 -8.76 -19.97
C ASP A 123 11.39 -7.29 -19.67
N VAL A 124 10.14 -7.01 -19.27
CA VAL A 124 9.66 -5.65 -18.94
C VAL A 124 10.26 -5.19 -17.62
N VAL A 125 10.50 -6.10 -16.68
CA VAL A 125 11.12 -5.80 -15.38
C VAL A 125 12.55 -5.30 -15.60
N ALA A 126 13.34 -6.01 -16.41
CA ALA A 126 14.68 -5.59 -16.76
C ALA A 126 14.69 -4.29 -17.59
N LYS A 127 13.66 -4.07 -18.43
CA LYS A 127 13.52 -2.80 -19.17
C LYS A 127 13.33 -1.61 -18.23
N LEU A 128 12.45 -1.73 -17.25
CA LEU A 128 12.22 -0.72 -16.24
C LEU A 128 13.46 -0.50 -15.35
N ALA A 129 14.12 -1.58 -14.91
CA ALA A 129 15.34 -1.48 -14.11
C ALA A 129 16.47 -0.71 -14.83
N ARG A 130 16.60 -0.90 -16.15
CA ARG A 130 17.58 -0.16 -16.98
C ARG A 130 17.28 1.33 -17.13
N ALA A 131 16.06 1.77 -16.82
CA ALA A 131 15.71 3.20 -16.82
C ALA A 131 16.32 3.95 -15.62
N GLN A 132 16.96 3.25 -14.67
CA GLN A 132 17.65 3.91 -13.57
C GLN A 132 18.89 4.67 -14.06
N ILE A 133 18.94 5.95 -13.75
CA ILE A 133 20.07 6.84 -13.99
C ILE A 133 21.17 6.48 -12.99
N THR A 134 22.36 6.16 -13.49
CA THR A 134 23.46 5.61 -12.68
C THR A 134 24.57 6.62 -12.35
N SER A 135 24.49 7.85 -12.90
CA SER A 135 25.50 8.89 -12.69
C SER A 135 24.91 10.29 -12.92
N GLY A 136 25.62 11.33 -12.47
CA GLY A 136 25.16 12.71 -12.57
C GLY A 136 24.33 13.16 -11.37
N GLU A 137 23.69 14.32 -11.49
CA GLU A 137 22.87 14.91 -10.42
C GLU A 137 21.60 14.10 -10.12
N ASP A 138 21.05 13.43 -11.13
CA ASP A 138 19.87 12.56 -11.01
C ASP A 138 20.20 11.08 -10.75
N ALA A 139 21.42 10.77 -10.30
CA ALA A 139 21.80 9.39 -9.99
C ALA A 139 20.82 8.77 -8.95
N GLY A 140 20.24 7.63 -9.30
CA GLY A 140 19.24 6.93 -8.49
C GLY A 140 17.80 7.06 -9.01
N LYS A 141 17.48 8.13 -9.76
CA LYS A 141 16.18 8.33 -10.41
C LYS A 141 15.95 7.32 -11.52
N PHE A 142 14.77 6.74 -11.59
CA PHE A 142 14.24 6.12 -12.80
C PHE A 142 13.75 7.21 -13.74
N ALA A 143 14.29 7.27 -14.95
CA ALA A 143 13.83 8.22 -15.96
C ALA A 143 12.30 8.12 -16.17
N ASP A 144 11.65 9.23 -16.48
CA ASP A 144 10.20 9.27 -16.67
C ASP A 144 9.78 8.42 -17.88
N ASN A 145 10.64 8.37 -18.90
CA ASN A 145 10.49 7.56 -20.10
C ASN A 145 11.48 6.39 -20.14
N LEU A 146 11.07 5.28 -20.75
CA LEU A 146 11.90 4.08 -20.90
C LEU A 146 13.08 4.25 -21.87
N ASP A 147 13.13 5.35 -22.61
CA ASP A 147 14.27 5.74 -23.44
C ASP A 147 15.36 6.50 -22.65
N GLY A 148 15.16 6.70 -21.34
CA GLY A 148 16.10 7.36 -20.45
C GLY A 148 15.88 8.88 -20.32
N THR A 149 14.81 9.43 -20.87
CA THR A 149 14.50 10.87 -20.80
C THR A 149 13.51 11.23 -19.68
N GLY A 150 13.60 12.47 -19.19
CA GLY A 150 12.74 13.02 -18.12
C GLY A 150 13.18 12.61 -16.72
N THR A 151 13.28 13.58 -15.81
CA THR A 151 13.73 13.37 -14.42
C THR A 151 12.87 14.08 -13.39
N ASP A 152 11.72 14.63 -13.81
CA ASP A 152 10.96 15.54 -12.97
C ASP A 152 9.86 14.84 -12.17
N LEU A 153 9.43 13.63 -12.55
CA LEU A 153 8.23 13.02 -11.96
C LEU A 153 8.52 12.17 -10.73
N ILE A 154 7.88 12.51 -9.60
CA ILE A 154 7.93 11.72 -8.37
C ILE A 154 7.21 10.38 -8.56
N ASN A 155 6.05 10.38 -9.23
CA ASN A 155 5.28 9.17 -9.46
C ASN A 155 6.06 8.12 -10.26
N ALA A 156 6.84 8.52 -11.28
CA ALA A 156 7.65 7.61 -12.07
C ALA A 156 8.71 6.90 -11.21
N GLN A 157 9.29 7.63 -10.25
CA GLN A 157 10.21 7.05 -9.28
C GLN A 157 9.52 6.07 -8.34
N ALA A 158 8.40 6.48 -7.73
CA ALA A 158 7.67 5.67 -6.78
C ALA A 158 7.13 4.38 -7.41
N TRP A 159 6.45 4.48 -8.55
CA TRP A 159 5.89 3.33 -9.24
C TRP A 159 6.96 2.38 -9.78
N ALA A 160 8.11 2.90 -10.24
CA ALA A 160 9.21 2.05 -10.66
C ALA A 160 9.75 1.19 -9.51
N ILE A 161 9.97 1.81 -8.33
CA ILE A 161 10.38 1.09 -7.13
C ILE A 161 9.35 0.01 -6.77
N ILE A 162 8.06 0.39 -6.65
CA ILE A 162 6.99 -0.54 -6.26
C ILE A 162 6.95 -1.76 -7.20
N ALA A 163 6.94 -1.52 -8.52
CA ALA A 163 6.86 -2.59 -9.50
C ALA A 163 8.09 -3.52 -9.50
N LEU A 164 9.30 -2.96 -9.35
CA LEU A 164 10.53 -3.76 -9.32
C LEU A 164 10.64 -4.57 -8.02
N GLU A 165 10.25 -4.01 -6.87
CA GLU A 165 10.22 -4.73 -5.61
C GLU A 165 9.17 -5.86 -5.63
N ASP A 166 8.01 -5.64 -6.23
CA ASP A 166 6.95 -6.66 -6.33
C ASP A 166 7.32 -7.78 -7.34
N ALA A 167 7.93 -7.44 -8.47
CA ALA A 167 8.34 -8.42 -9.46
C ALA A 167 9.52 -9.30 -8.97
N GLY A 168 10.47 -8.70 -8.25
CA GLY A 168 11.70 -9.38 -7.85
C GLY A 168 12.57 -9.74 -9.07
N GLY A 169 13.52 -10.66 -8.89
CA GLY A 169 14.30 -11.23 -10.00
C GLY A 169 15.18 -10.24 -10.79
N VAL A 170 15.40 -9.03 -10.27
CA VAL A 170 16.10 -7.94 -10.95
C VAL A 170 17.03 -7.19 -10.01
N SER A 171 18.09 -6.59 -10.55
CA SER A 171 19.03 -5.74 -9.81
C SER A 171 18.96 -4.29 -10.28
N TYR A 172 18.86 -3.38 -9.33
CA TYR A 172 18.99 -1.94 -9.51
C TYR A 172 19.57 -1.32 -8.22
N ASN A 173 20.03 -0.08 -8.25
CA ASN A 173 20.56 0.61 -7.07
C ASN A 173 19.42 1.11 -6.18
N ARG A 174 18.92 0.23 -5.32
CA ARG A 174 17.82 0.48 -4.38
C ARG A 174 18.11 1.64 -3.42
N ALA A 175 19.33 1.73 -2.91
CA ALA A 175 19.75 2.80 -2.00
C ALA A 175 19.71 4.17 -2.68
N ALA A 176 20.24 4.27 -3.90
CA ALA A 176 20.18 5.52 -4.67
C ALA A 176 18.75 5.89 -5.06
N ALA A 177 17.89 4.90 -5.37
CA ALA A 177 16.48 5.14 -5.66
C ALA A 177 15.73 5.74 -4.46
N ALA A 178 15.95 5.20 -3.25
CA ALA A 178 15.40 5.76 -2.02
C ALA A 178 15.95 7.17 -1.74
N GLN A 179 17.27 7.35 -1.86
CA GLN A 179 17.92 8.64 -1.62
C GLN A 179 17.38 9.74 -2.53
N TRP A 180 17.12 9.44 -3.81
CA TRP A 180 16.53 10.40 -4.72
C TRP A 180 15.13 10.82 -4.24
N LEU A 181 14.25 9.89 -3.83
CA LEU A 181 12.95 10.26 -3.25
C LEU A 181 13.14 11.14 -2.02
N LEU A 182 13.94 10.70 -1.04
CA LEU A 182 14.14 11.43 0.22
C LEU A 182 14.69 12.85 0.01
N ALA A 183 15.53 13.06 -1.00
CA ALA A 183 16.09 14.36 -1.34
C ALA A 183 15.05 15.32 -1.96
N HIS A 184 13.95 14.79 -2.51
CA HIS A 184 12.87 15.54 -3.15
C HIS A 184 11.59 15.59 -2.31
N GLN A 185 11.71 15.37 -0.99
CA GLN A 185 10.64 15.67 -0.05
C GLN A 185 10.52 17.19 0.14
N ASN A 186 9.30 17.72 0.06
CA ASN A 186 9.04 19.14 0.23
C ASN A 186 9.15 19.58 1.70
N GLU A 187 9.25 20.89 1.93
CA GLU A 187 9.35 21.47 3.28
C GLU A 187 8.14 21.15 4.17
N ASP A 188 6.95 20.97 3.56
CA ASP A 188 5.72 20.57 4.23
C ASP A 188 5.71 19.08 4.65
N GLY A 189 6.75 18.33 4.26
CA GLY A 189 6.94 16.93 4.57
C GLY A 189 6.32 15.96 3.56
N GLY A 190 5.50 16.44 2.62
CA GLY A 190 4.92 15.59 1.58
C GLY A 190 5.80 15.48 0.33
N PHE A 191 5.20 14.90 -0.70
CA PHE A 191 5.70 14.88 -2.07
C PHE A 191 4.62 15.44 -3.00
N GLY A 192 5.04 16.15 -4.04
CA GLY A 192 4.15 16.62 -5.10
C GLY A 192 4.33 15.82 -6.38
N TYR A 193 3.46 16.07 -7.35
CA TYR A 193 3.54 15.52 -8.72
C TYR A 193 4.94 15.57 -9.36
N SER A 194 5.68 16.67 -9.16
CA SER A 194 7.01 16.87 -9.72
C SER A 194 8.01 17.29 -8.65
N SER A 195 9.28 16.87 -8.82
CA SER A 195 10.44 17.31 -8.03
C SER A 195 10.67 18.82 -8.09
N GLN A 196 10.10 19.51 -9.09
CA GLN A 196 10.17 20.95 -9.26
C GLN A 196 9.11 21.71 -8.43
N TYR A 197 8.11 21.00 -7.89
CA TYR A 197 7.00 21.62 -7.16
C TYR A 197 7.27 21.63 -5.66
N SER A 198 7.13 22.81 -5.06
CA SER A 198 7.28 23.01 -3.60
C SER A 198 6.02 22.68 -2.80
N SER A 199 4.90 22.42 -3.47
CA SER A 199 3.63 22.00 -2.87
C SER A 199 3.44 20.50 -3.02
N SER A 200 3.08 19.84 -1.92
CA SER A 200 2.78 18.42 -1.91
C SER A 200 1.29 18.12 -2.11
N ASP A 201 0.99 16.88 -2.46
CA ASP A 201 -0.36 16.34 -2.56
C ASP A 201 -0.48 14.93 -1.96
N ALA A 202 -1.71 14.52 -1.67
CA ALA A 202 -1.97 13.28 -0.95
C ALA A 202 -1.62 12.02 -1.76
N ASP A 203 -1.78 12.05 -3.08
CA ASP A 203 -1.67 10.86 -3.93
C ASP A 203 -0.20 10.55 -4.20
N ASP A 204 0.58 11.56 -4.58
CA ASP A 204 2.02 11.44 -4.78
C ASP A 204 2.73 11.13 -3.45
N THR A 205 2.30 11.75 -2.34
CA THR A 205 2.81 11.40 -1.01
C THR A 205 2.51 9.94 -0.64
N ALA A 206 1.29 9.46 -0.89
CA ALA A 206 0.93 8.07 -0.63
C ALA A 206 1.77 7.10 -1.46
N SER A 207 1.97 7.38 -2.75
CA SER A 207 2.79 6.54 -3.63
C SER A 207 4.26 6.48 -3.18
N ALA A 208 4.83 7.63 -2.79
CA ALA A 208 6.19 7.71 -2.26
C ALA A 208 6.33 6.91 -0.94
N LEU A 209 5.31 6.96 -0.07
CA LEU A 209 5.29 6.16 1.16
C LEU A 209 5.21 4.66 0.91
N VAL A 210 4.41 4.21 -0.06
CA VAL A 210 4.38 2.79 -0.47
C VAL A 210 5.74 2.38 -1.03
N ALA A 211 6.35 3.18 -1.91
CA ALA A 211 7.66 2.91 -2.47
C ALA A 211 8.75 2.80 -1.39
N LEU A 212 8.79 3.77 -0.46
CA LEU A 212 9.70 3.76 0.69
C LEU A 212 9.44 2.56 1.61
N SER A 213 8.18 2.18 1.84
CA SER A 213 7.83 0.97 2.61
C SER A 213 8.35 -0.30 1.94
N SER A 214 8.18 -0.46 0.62
CA SER A 214 8.75 -1.58 -0.15
C SER A 214 10.29 -1.60 -0.09
N LEU A 215 10.92 -0.42 0.05
CA LEU A 215 12.35 -0.26 0.33
C LEU A 215 12.70 -0.28 1.81
N GLY A 216 11.81 -0.73 2.70
CA GLY A 216 12.11 -0.98 4.11
C GLY A 216 11.98 0.15 5.09
N TYR A 217 11.60 1.33 4.61
CA TYR A 217 11.44 2.47 5.49
C TYR A 217 10.19 2.27 6.35
N THR A 218 10.35 2.46 7.66
CA THR A 218 9.25 2.33 8.62
C THR A 218 8.67 3.70 8.97
N ALA A 219 7.53 3.71 9.65
CA ALA A 219 6.91 4.92 10.18
C ALA A 219 7.82 5.76 11.11
N ASP A 220 8.85 5.14 11.69
CA ASP A 220 9.83 5.81 12.57
C ASP A 220 10.92 6.57 11.81
N ASN A 221 11.07 6.33 10.49
CA ASN A 221 12.01 7.10 9.70
C ASN A 221 11.58 8.58 9.66
N PRO A 222 12.48 9.55 9.92
CA PRO A 222 12.08 10.96 10.01
C PRO A 222 11.39 11.53 8.76
N ALA A 223 11.80 11.12 7.56
CA ALA A 223 11.16 11.57 6.33
C ALA A 223 9.77 10.93 6.17
N VAL A 224 9.65 9.63 6.44
CA VAL A 224 8.35 8.93 6.43
C VAL A 224 7.39 9.54 7.46
N ALA A 225 7.85 9.81 8.68
CA ALA A 225 7.06 10.44 9.73
C ALA A 225 6.53 11.82 9.31
N LYS A 226 7.34 12.62 8.61
CA LYS A 226 6.92 13.91 8.05
C LYS A 226 5.86 13.75 6.96
N ALA A 227 6.01 12.79 6.05
CA ALA A 227 5.02 12.49 5.02
C ALA A 227 3.70 12.00 5.61
N ILE A 228 3.75 11.16 6.65
CA ILE A 228 2.56 10.78 7.43
C ILE A 228 1.90 12.01 8.06
N ALA A 229 2.68 12.91 8.67
CA ALA A 229 2.16 14.13 9.26
C ALA A 229 1.51 15.04 8.21
N PHE A 230 2.10 15.16 7.02
CA PHE A 230 1.51 15.85 5.88
C PHE A 230 0.15 15.22 5.50
N LEU A 231 0.06 13.91 5.30
CA LEU A 231 -1.21 13.24 5.00
C LEU A 231 -2.27 13.48 6.07
N LYS A 232 -1.88 13.64 7.34
CA LYS A 232 -2.82 13.98 8.42
C LYS A 232 -3.46 15.36 8.24
N THR A 233 -2.75 16.31 7.62
CA THR A 233 -3.28 17.64 7.26
C THR A 233 -4.26 17.57 6.09
N GLN A 234 -4.15 16.54 5.23
CA GLN A 234 -5.05 16.32 4.09
C GLN A 234 -6.32 15.54 4.48
N GLN A 235 -6.47 15.16 5.75
CA GLN A 235 -7.61 14.38 6.21
C GLN A 235 -8.82 15.27 6.56
N ALA A 236 -9.93 15.07 5.84
CA ALA A 236 -11.21 15.75 6.06
C ALA A 236 -11.98 15.21 7.28
N ASP A 237 -13.03 15.93 7.71
CA ASP A 237 -13.80 15.60 8.91
C ASP A 237 -14.59 14.29 8.83
N ASP A 238 -14.94 13.85 7.62
CA ASP A 238 -15.58 12.55 7.36
C ASP A 238 -14.61 11.36 7.47
N GLY A 239 -13.31 11.64 7.67
CA GLY A 239 -12.23 10.66 7.76
C GLY A 239 -11.55 10.35 6.43
N GLY A 240 -12.06 10.86 5.30
CA GLY A 240 -11.47 10.72 3.97
C GLY A 240 -10.33 11.71 3.73
N PHE A 241 -9.72 11.64 2.54
CA PHE A 241 -8.58 12.46 2.16
C PHE A 241 -8.88 13.32 0.95
N VAL A 242 -8.36 14.54 0.97
CA VAL A 242 -8.46 15.52 -0.13
C VAL A 242 -7.16 15.52 -0.94
N ASN A 243 -7.25 15.97 -2.19
CA ASN A 243 -6.09 16.30 -3.01
C ASN A 243 -6.33 17.68 -3.65
N GLY A 244 -5.65 18.72 -3.16
CA GLY A 244 -5.77 20.10 -3.66
C GLY A 244 -7.15 20.78 -3.52
N GLY A 245 -8.13 20.08 -2.94
CA GLY A 245 -9.52 20.52 -2.79
C GLY A 245 -9.99 20.62 -1.34
N THR A 246 -11.29 20.82 -1.15
CA THR A 246 -11.92 20.92 0.19
C THR A 246 -12.75 19.71 0.58
N THR A 247 -13.03 18.82 -0.38
CA THR A 247 -13.85 17.63 -0.19
C THR A 247 -13.00 16.39 -0.40
N SER A 248 -13.23 15.39 0.45
CA SER A 248 -12.63 14.07 0.34
C SER A 248 -13.10 13.38 -0.95
N ASN A 249 -12.29 12.46 -1.45
CA ASN A 249 -12.60 11.67 -2.64
C ASN A 249 -12.16 10.20 -2.47
N ALA A 250 -12.72 9.31 -3.29
CA ALA A 250 -12.45 7.88 -3.25
C ALA A 250 -11.00 7.54 -3.63
N ASP A 251 -10.45 8.25 -4.62
CA ASP A 251 -9.13 8.02 -5.20
C ASP A 251 -8.05 8.20 -4.12
N SER A 252 -7.93 9.42 -3.59
CA SER A 252 -6.99 9.80 -2.55
C SER A 252 -7.20 9.01 -1.26
N THR A 253 -8.46 8.79 -0.86
CA THR A 253 -8.73 8.01 0.35
C THR A 253 -8.26 6.56 0.20
N GLY A 254 -8.46 5.96 -0.98
CA GLY A 254 -8.06 4.59 -1.26
C GLY A 254 -6.54 4.39 -1.20
N VAL A 255 -5.78 5.23 -1.91
CA VAL A 255 -4.32 5.12 -1.97
C VAL A 255 -3.65 5.49 -0.64
N VAL A 256 -4.17 6.48 0.09
CA VAL A 256 -3.66 6.81 1.43
C VAL A 256 -3.92 5.67 2.41
N VAL A 257 -5.09 5.01 2.34
CA VAL A 257 -5.38 3.84 3.17
C VAL A 257 -4.36 2.71 2.90
N ASP A 258 -4.03 2.43 1.64
CA ASP A 258 -3.01 1.43 1.29
C ASP A 258 -1.61 1.82 1.79
N ALA A 259 -1.23 3.10 1.68
CA ALA A 259 0.04 3.62 2.19
C ALA A 259 0.15 3.54 3.73
N LEU A 260 -0.94 3.80 4.46
CA LEU A 260 -0.95 3.61 5.91
C LEU A 260 -0.76 2.13 6.28
N VAL A 261 -1.47 1.24 5.59
CA VAL A 261 -1.36 -0.20 5.81
C VAL A 261 0.04 -0.71 5.46
N SER A 262 0.67 -0.23 4.39
CA SER A 262 2.03 -0.64 4.01
C SER A 262 3.06 -0.31 5.09
N LEU A 263 2.82 0.75 5.87
CA LEU A 263 3.65 1.18 6.99
C LEU A 263 3.25 0.54 8.34
N GLY A 264 2.29 -0.39 8.33
CA GLY A 264 1.78 -1.04 9.55
C GLY A 264 0.87 -0.16 10.40
N ILE A 265 0.40 0.97 9.87
CA ILE A 265 -0.51 1.89 10.56
C ILE A 265 -1.94 1.45 10.28
N HIS A 266 -2.68 1.11 11.33
CA HIS A 266 -4.08 0.72 11.19
C HIS A 266 -4.93 1.94 10.79
N PRO A 267 -5.56 1.98 9.60
CA PRO A 267 -6.20 3.21 9.12
C PRO A 267 -7.38 3.67 9.99
N GLN A 268 -8.06 2.76 10.69
CA GLN A 268 -9.15 3.15 11.60
C GLN A 268 -8.65 3.93 12.83
N SER A 269 -7.35 3.90 13.14
CA SER A 269 -6.78 4.79 14.17
C SER A 269 -6.80 6.26 13.75
N TRP A 270 -7.07 6.55 12.46
CA TRP A 270 -7.22 7.90 11.93
C TRP A 270 -8.68 8.33 11.95
N ALA A 271 -9.39 8.12 13.05
CA ALA A 271 -10.76 8.59 13.19
C ALA A 271 -10.82 10.13 13.32
N LYS A 272 -11.88 10.71 12.78
CA LYS A 272 -12.30 12.11 12.88
C LYS A 272 -13.74 12.15 13.44
N PRO A 273 -14.24 13.31 13.90
CA PRO A 273 -15.60 13.38 14.46
C PRO A 273 -16.70 12.93 13.49
N GLY A 274 -16.52 13.15 12.18
CA GLY A 274 -17.48 12.78 11.16
C GLY A 274 -17.28 11.37 10.57
N GLY A 275 -16.20 10.67 10.89
CA GLY A 275 -15.99 9.32 10.40
C GLY A 275 -14.55 8.79 10.46
N THR A 276 -14.34 7.70 9.74
CA THR A 276 -13.08 6.97 9.60
C THR A 276 -12.73 6.84 8.13
N PRO A 277 -11.49 6.49 7.77
CA PRO A 277 -11.14 6.22 6.38
C PRO A 277 -12.03 5.15 5.72
N LEU A 278 -12.49 4.13 6.48
CA LEU A 278 -13.39 3.12 5.94
C LEU A 278 -14.79 3.68 5.68
N SER A 279 -15.36 4.41 6.63
CA SER A 279 -16.70 4.99 6.43
C SER A 279 -16.71 6.03 5.31
N ALA A 280 -15.62 6.81 5.15
CA ALA A 280 -15.44 7.73 4.05
C ALA A 280 -15.43 6.98 2.69
N LEU A 281 -14.59 5.94 2.54
CA LEU A 281 -14.56 5.11 1.33
C LEU A 281 -15.95 4.56 0.98
N LEU A 282 -16.64 3.96 1.96
CA LEU A 282 -17.98 3.41 1.76
C LEU A 282 -19.02 4.46 1.37
N SER A 283 -18.82 5.73 1.73
CA SER A 283 -19.72 6.81 1.35
C SER A 283 -19.68 7.12 -0.15
N PHE A 284 -18.61 6.76 -0.85
CA PHE A 284 -18.46 6.98 -2.29
C PHE A 284 -18.97 5.80 -3.13
N PHE A 285 -19.35 4.68 -2.50
CA PHE A 285 -19.92 3.55 -3.21
C PHE A 285 -21.32 3.89 -3.74
N ASP A 286 -21.58 3.56 -4.99
CA ASP A 286 -22.87 3.75 -5.65
C ASP A 286 -23.57 2.40 -5.85
N PRO A 287 -24.56 2.02 -5.00
CA PRO A 287 -25.19 0.70 -5.07
C PRO A 287 -25.94 0.44 -6.38
N ALA A 288 -26.35 1.49 -7.10
CA ALA A 288 -27.08 1.36 -8.36
C ALA A 288 -26.17 0.87 -9.49
N SER A 289 -24.94 1.38 -9.57
CA SER A 289 -23.96 0.92 -10.55
C SER A 289 -23.14 -0.27 -10.05
N GLY A 290 -22.87 -0.34 -8.75
CA GLY A 290 -21.92 -1.26 -8.14
C GLY A 290 -20.47 -0.78 -8.17
N GLY A 291 -20.18 0.45 -8.61
CA GLY A 291 -18.85 1.06 -8.61
C GLY A 291 -18.71 2.21 -7.60
N PHE A 292 -17.57 2.90 -7.61
CA PHE A 292 -17.33 4.08 -6.76
C PHE A 292 -17.33 5.37 -7.57
N ARG A 293 -17.92 6.39 -6.97
CA ARG A 293 -17.85 7.79 -7.42
C ARG A 293 -16.52 8.40 -6.98
N TYR A 294 -16.09 9.45 -7.67
CA TYR A 294 -14.94 10.24 -7.22
C TYR A 294 -15.25 10.93 -5.88
N ASP A 295 -16.34 11.72 -5.82
CA ASP A 295 -16.79 12.42 -4.62
C ASP A 295 -18.33 12.44 -4.52
N ASN A 296 -18.85 13.08 -3.46
CA ASN A 296 -20.28 13.23 -3.20
C ASN A 296 -20.83 14.64 -3.47
N THR A 297 -20.10 15.48 -4.21
CA THR A 297 -20.47 16.89 -4.44
C THR A 297 -21.55 17.07 -5.51
N GLY A 298 -21.76 16.06 -6.36
CA GLY A 298 -22.61 16.18 -7.55
C GLY A 298 -21.98 17.01 -8.68
N GLY A 299 -20.69 17.32 -8.59
CA GLY A 299 -19.94 18.05 -9.60
C GLY A 299 -19.65 17.23 -10.86
N THR A 300 -19.02 17.86 -11.86
CA THR A 300 -18.73 17.25 -13.17
C THR A 300 -17.93 15.95 -13.10
N TYR A 301 -17.10 15.79 -12.07
CA TYR A 301 -16.25 14.60 -11.87
C TYR A 301 -16.82 13.59 -10.88
N SER A 302 -17.99 13.84 -10.26
CA SER A 302 -18.56 12.99 -9.19
C SER A 302 -19.22 11.70 -9.70
N GLY A 303 -19.02 11.34 -10.97
CA GLY A 303 -19.58 10.13 -11.57
C GLY A 303 -18.82 8.86 -11.15
N VAL A 304 -19.46 7.71 -11.34
CA VAL A 304 -18.80 6.41 -11.14
C VAL A 304 -17.74 6.20 -12.22
N SER A 305 -16.50 5.95 -11.80
CA SER A 305 -15.34 5.89 -12.71
C SER A 305 -14.45 4.67 -12.47
N GLY A 306 -13.66 4.31 -13.49
CA GLY A 306 -12.67 3.22 -13.37
C GLY A 306 -11.57 3.52 -12.35
N TYR A 307 -11.09 4.76 -12.32
CA TYR A 307 -10.05 5.20 -11.39
C TYR A 307 -10.53 5.17 -9.94
N SER A 308 -11.68 5.77 -9.66
CA SER A 308 -12.26 5.79 -8.32
C SER A 308 -12.62 4.40 -7.81
N THR A 309 -13.14 3.54 -8.70
CA THR A 309 -13.45 2.15 -8.34
C THR A 309 -12.18 1.35 -8.06
N ARG A 310 -11.12 1.53 -8.86
CA ARG A 310 -9.81 0.90 -8.65
C ARG A 310 -9.22 1.30 -7.29
N ASP A 311 -9.13 2.59 -7.01
CA ASP A 311 -8.44 3.09 -5.83
C ASP A 311 -9.22 2.77 -4.55
N ALA A 312 -10.55 2.84 -4.60
CA ALA A 312 -11.39 2.35 -3.50
C ALA A 312 -11.18 0.86 -3.24
N LEU A 313 -11.06 0.01 -4.27
CA LEU A 313 -10.78 -1.42 -4.11
C LEU A 313 -9.39 -1.68 -3.53
N ILE A 314 -8.38 -0.87 -3.89
CA ILE A 314 -7.05 -0.91 -3.29
C ILE A 314 -7.15 -0.65 -1.77
N GLY A 315 -7.81 0.44 -1.38
CA GLY A 315 -7.99 0.78 0.05
C GLY A 315 -8.82 -0.25 0.82
N LEU A 316 -9.96 -0.70 0.28
CA LEU A 316 -10.79 -1.73 0.90
C LEU A 316 -10.07 -3.07 1.04
N GLY A 317 -9.31 -3.47 0.00
CA GLY A 317 -8.49 -4.67 0.03
C GLY A 317 -7.38 -4.60 1.09
N ALA A 318 -6.74 -3.44 1.25
CA ALA A 318 -5.75 -3.20 2.27
C ALA A 318 -6.35 -3.30 3.69
N LEU A 319 -7.51 -2.70 3.92
CA LEU A 319 -8.25 -2.80 5.18
C LEU A 319 -8.65 -4.25 5.51
N GLN A 320 -9.13 -5.01 4.53
CA GLN A 320 -9.60 -6.37 4.74
C GLN A 320 -8.43 -7.35 5.02
N SER A 321 -7.32 -7.18 4.32
CA SER A 321 -6.17 -8.10 4.43
C SER A 321 -5.14 -7.68 5.48
N GLY A 322 -5.17 -6.42 5.93
CA GLY A 322 -4.14 -5.84 6.79
C GLY A 322 -2.77 -5.72 6.11
N ARG A 323 -2.72 -5.79 4.78
CA ARG A 323 -1.51 -5.68 3.96
C ARG A 323 -1.79 -4.87 2.70
N SER A 324 -0.82 -4.06 2.27
CA SER A 324 -0.95 -3.33 1.00
C SER A 324 -1.16 -4.30 -0.17
N VAL A 325 -1.86 -3.88 -1.21
CA VAL A 325 -2.02 -4.67 -2.44
C VAL A 325 -0.65 -5.03 -3.05
N TYR A 326 0.30 -4.11 -3.04
CA TYR A 326 1.62 -4.27 -3.64
C TYR A 326 2.46 -5.28 -2.86
N GLN A 327 2.48 -5.16 -1.53
CA GLN A 327 3.07 -6.16 -0.64
C GLN A 327 2.50 -7.58 -0.83
N ARG A 328 1.24 -7.71 -1.28
CA ARG A 328 0.61 -9.01 -1.59
C ARG A 328 0.91 -9.52 -3.00
N LEU A 329 1.20 -8.63 -3.96
CA LEU A 329 1.50 -9.00 -5.34
C LEU A 329 2.87 -9.64 -5.51
N HIS A 330 3.79 -9.35 -4.58
CA HIS A 330 5.16 -9.84 -4.56
C HIS A 330 5.27 -11.31 -5.01
N TRP A 331 6.08 -11.55 -6.05
CA TRP A 331 6.21 -12.86 -6.68
C TRP A 331 6.67 -13.92 -5.67
N GLN A 332 5.99 -15.07 -5.66
CA GLN A 332 6.26 -16.14 -4.71
C GLN A 332 7.57 -16.86 -5.05
N HIS A 333 8.69 -16.37 -4.49
CA HIS A 333 9.82 -17.25 -4.13
C HIS A 333 9.63 -17.89 -2.74
N PHE A 334 8.39 -17.88 -2.23
CA PHE A 334 8.09 -18.10 -0.82
C PHE A 334 7.03 -19.17 -0.61
N THR A 335 7.45 -20.40 -0.30
CA THR A 335 6.49 -21.47 0.04
C THR A 335 6.79 -22.15 1.38
N TRP A 336 8.03 -22.53 1.70
CA TRP A 336 8.30 -23.30 2.94
C TRP A 336 8.99 -22.52 4.07
N LEU A 337 10.09 -21.81 3.77
CA LEU A 337 10.84 -21.03 4.78
C LEU A 337 10.00 -19.94 5.43
N ASN A 338 9.10 -19.32 4.67
CA ASN A 338 8.22 -18.27 5.20
C ASN A 338 7.16 -18.82 6.16
N SER A 339 6.66 -20.02 5.95
CA SER A 339 5.70 -20.65 6.89
C SER A 339 6.35 -20.91 8.25
N TYR A 340 7.62 -21.32 8.24
CA TYR A 340 8.45 -21.49 9.43
C TYR A 340 8.68 -20.16 10.15
N TRP A 341 9.14 -19.12 9.43
CA TRP A 341 9.39 -17.81 10.03
C TRP A 341 8.11 -17.08 10.47
N ALA A 342 6.99 -17.25 9.77
CA ALA A 342 5.70 -16.71 10.17
C ALA A 342 5.19 -17.33 11.48
N ALA A 343 5.48 -18.61 11.73
CA ALA A 343 5.16 -19.24 13.02
C ALA A 343 6.01 -18.67 14.15
N ILE A 344 7.30 -18.42 13.90
CA ILE A 344 8.24 -17.78 14.85
C ILE A 344 7.82 -16.34 15.14
N TYR A 345 7.45 -15.57 14.11
CA TYR A 345 6.93 -14.21 14.26
C TYR A 345 5.69 -14.18 15.17
N ARG A 346 4.69 -15.03 14.92
CA ARG A 346 3.48 -15.11 15.76
C ARG A 346 3.77 -15.52 17.20
N ALA A 347 4.81 -16.32 17.42
CA ALA A 347 5.28 -16.70 18.75
C ALA A 347 6.11 -15.61 19.45
N GLY A 348 6.44 -14.52 18.76
CA GLY A 348 7.27 -13.42 19.25
C GLY A 348 8.78 -13.73 19.28
N GLY A 349 9.19 -14.90 18.79
CA GLY A 349 10.57 -15.38 18.88
C GLY A 349 10.70 -16.91 18.77
N ALA A 350 11.92 -17.40 18.92
CA ALA A 350 12.22 -18.83 18.95
C ALA A 350 13.45 -19.13 19.82
N TRP A 351 13.61 -20.39 20.20
CA TRP A 351 14.84 -20.88 20.81
C TRP A 351 15.90 -21.13 19.74
N ASP A 352 17.05 -20.45 19.85
CA ASP A 352 18.22 -20.62 19.01
C ASP A 352 19.44 -20.93 19.89
N HIS A 353 20.13 -22.04 19.65
CA HIS A 353 21.29 -22.51 20.42
C HIS A 353 21.12 -22.46 21.96
N GLY A 354 19.92 -22.80 22.46
CA GLY A 354 19.63 -22.83 23.90
C GLY A 354 19.31 -21.47 24.52
N GLN A 355 19.12 -20.42 23.72
CA GLN A 355 18.66 -19.12 24.18
C GLN A 355 17.38 -18.70 23.45
N TRP A 356 16.43 -18.12 24.18
CA TRP A 356 15.28 -17.46 23.57
C TRP A 356 15.75 -16.18 22.85
N LYS A 357 15.44 -16.08 21.57
CA LYS A 357 15.69 -14.90 20.74
C LYS A 357 14.35 -14.30 20.34
N SER A 358 14.20 -12.99 20.48
CA SER A 358 13.01 -12.29 20.01
C SER A 358 12.96 -12.29 18.49
N TRP A 359 11.77 -12.02 17.93
CA TRP A 359 11.64 -11.81 16.48
C TRP A 359 12.62 -10.76 15.94
N ALA A 360 12.82 -9.67 16.67
CA ALA A 360 13.75 -8.60 16.26
C ALA A 360 15.18 -9.12 16.05
N GLN A 361 15.63 -10.04 16.90
CA GLN A 361 16.97 -10.66 16.81
C GLN A 361 17.04 -11.75 15.73
N LEU A 362 15.93 -12.41 15.41
CA LEU A 362 15.89 -13.46 14.39
C LEU A 362 15.64 -12.92 12.98
N ARG A 363 15.29 -11.64 12.87
CA ARG A 363 14.85 -10.97 11.65
C ARG A 363 15.82 -11.16 10.49
N ALA A 364 17.11 -10.90 10.69
CA ALA A 364 18.12 -11.03 9.64
C ALA A 364 18.23 -12.48 9.13
N MET A 365 18.14 -13.47 10.01
CA MET A 365 18.16 -14.88 9.63
C MET A 365 16.91 -15.28 8.86
N ALA A 366 15.75 -14.78 9.28
CA ALA A 366 14.48 -15.02 8.61
C ALA A 366 14.55 -14.55 7.16
N VAL A 367 14.93 -13.29 7.02
CA VAL A 367 15.16 -12.63 5.75
C VAL A 367 16.16 -13.39 4.88
N ALA A 368 17.37 -13.67 5.37
CA ALA A 368 18.40 -14.31 4.55
C ALA A 368 18.01 -15.73 4.13
N GLY A 369 17.27 -16.46 4.97
CA GLY A 369 16.70 -17.75 4.61
C GLY A 369 15.61 -17.63 3.53
N SER A 370 14.75 -16.62 3.66
CA SER A 370 13.68 -16.32 2.70
C SER A 370 14.22 -15.91 1.32
N TYR A 371 15.31 -15.13 1.28
CA TYR A 371 15.95 -14.67 0.05
C TYR A 371 17.20 -15.47 -0.32
N VAL A 372 17.33 -16.72 0.16
CA VAL A 372 18.57 -17.50 0.01
C VAL A 372 19.07 -17.55 -1.44
N TRP A 373 18.16 -17.69 -2.41
CA TRP A 373 18.50 -17.77 -3.84
C TRP A 373 18.95 -16.45 -4.46
N LEU A 374 18.70 -15.33 -3.79
CA LEU A 374 19.16 -14.00 -4.19
C LEU A 374 20.43 -13.56 -3.44
N LEU A 375 20.90 -14.35 -2.47
CA LEU A 375 22.22 -14.13 -1.87
C LEU A 375 23.31 -14.38 -2.91
N THR A 376 24.50 -13.79 -2.71
CA THR A 376 25.66 -14.15 -3.54
C THR A 376 25.95 -15.66 -3.48
N PRO A 377 26.54 -16.26 -4.53
CA PRO A 377 26.82 -17.71 -4.54
C PRO A 377 27.61 -18.21 -3.32
N ASP A 378 28.54 -17.40 -2.80
CA ASP A 378 29.28 -17.71 -1.60
C ASP A 378 28.37 -17.80 -0.37
N TRP A 379 27.45 -16.85 -0.21
CA TRP A 379 26.50 -16.85 0.90
C TRP A 379 25.45 -17.95 0.79
N GLN A 380 25.05 -18.33 -0.44
CA GLN A 380 24.24 -19.53 -0.66
C GLN A 380 24.93 -20.79 -0.13
N ALA A 381 26.23 -20.93 -0.39
CA ALA A 381 27.02 -22.06 0.12
C ALA A 381 27.14 -22.06 1.65
N VAL A 382 27.31 -20.88 2.26
CA VAL A 382 27.35 -20.71 3.72
C VAL A 382 26.02 -21.11 4.38
N VAL A 383 24.88 -20.65 3.83
CA VAL A 383 23.55 -21.03 4.35
C VAL A 383 23.36 -22.54 4.24
N LYS A 384 23.69 -23.14 3.09
CA LYS A 384 23.60 -24.59 2.85
C LYS A 384 24.48 -25.40 3.80
N ALA A 385 25.65 -24.87 4.17
CA ALA A 385 26.57 -25.51 5.10
C ALA A 385 26.25 -25.24 6.57
N HIS A 386 25.21 -24.45 6.87
CA HIS A 386 24.84 -23.98 8.21
C HIS A 386 25.96 -23.21 8.93
N GLY A 387 26.80 -22.50 8.18
CA GLY A 387 27.91 -21.73 8.72
C GLY A 387 29.12 -21.64 7.79
N LYS A 388 30.21 -21.05 8.28
CA LYS A 388 31.47 -20.94 7.53
C LYS A 388 32.70 -21.04 8.42
N TRP A 389 33.83 -21.43 7.83
CA TRP A 389 35.14 -21.35 8.48
C TRP A 389 35.70 -19.93 8.38
N VAL A 390 36.17 -19.37 9.49
CA VAL A 390 36.90 -18.09 9.54
C VAL A 390 38.27 -18.29 10.20
N VAL A 391 39.23 -17.43 9.87
CA VAL A 391 40.54 -17.42 10.55
C VAL A 391 40.49 -16.41 11.69
N SER A 392 40.69 -16.89 12.92
CA SER A 392 40.80 -16.05 14.13
C SER A 392 42.05 -16.44 14.89
N GLY A 393 42.92 -15.47 15.18
CA GLY A 393 44.20 -15.72 15.87
C GLY A 393 45.12 -16.73 15.15
N GLY A 394 45.03 -16.84 13.82
CA GLY A 394 45.84 -17.80 13.03
C GLY A 394 45.25 -19.21 12.93
N HIS A 395 44.12 -19.51 13.58
CA HIS A 395 43.47 -20.81 13.53
C HIS A 395 42.13 -20.75 12.79
N LYS A 396 41.75 -21.83 12.10
CA LYS A 396 40.42 -21.97 11.49
C LYS A 396 39.40 -22.32 12.56
N VAL A 397 38.36 -21.51 12.67
CA VAL A 397 37.24 -21.68 13.61
C VAL A 397 35.93 -21.75 12.82
N TRP A 398 35.05 -22.67 13.18
CA TRP A 398 33.71 -22.76 12.59
C TRP A 398 32.79 -21.72 13.23
N VAL A 399 32.16 -20.89 12.41
CA VAL A 399 31.13 -19.94 12.84
C VAL A 399 29.80 -20.44 12.31
N PRO A 400 28.85 -20.83 13.19
CA PRO A 400 27.54 -21.29 12.76
C PRO A 400 26.73 -20.15 12.13
N TRP A 401 25.81 -20.51 11.24
CA TRP A 401 24.82 -19.59 10.72
C TRP A 401 24.07 -18.92 11.88
N SER A 402 24.05 -17.59 11.87
CA SER A 402 23.61 -16.75 12.99
C SER A 402 23.09 -15.41 12.47
N GLU A 403 22.46 -14.61 13.33
CA GLU A 403 22.02 -13.24 13.03
C GLU A 403 23.14 -12.41 12.38
N GLN A 404 24.35 -12.47 12.93
CA GLN A 404 25.48 -11.67 12.47
C GLN A 404 25.98 -12.10 11.07
N LEU A 405 26.03 -13.41 10.80
CA LEU A 405 26.33 -13.91 9.47
C LEU A 405 25.20 -13.61 8.49
N ALA A 406 23.95 -13.68 8.93
CA ALA A 406 22.81 -13.34 8.11
C ALA A 406 22.82 -11.86 7.73
N GLU A 407 23.02 -10.95 8.69
CA GLU A 407 23.20 -9.53 8.41
C GLU A 407 24.33 -9.28 7.42
N GLN A 408 25.48 -9.93 7.59
CA GLN A 408 26.58 -9.78 6.64
C GLN A 408 26.20 -10.31 5.25
N ALA A 409 25.52 -11.46 5.17
CA ALA A 409 25.03 -12.02 3.91
C ALA A 409 24.11 -11.05 3.18
N LEU A 410 23.21 -10.43 3.93
CA LEU A 410 22.28 -9.45 3.40
C LEU A 410 23.00 -8.17 3.00
N ARG A 411 23.99 -7.70 3.77
CA ARG A 411 24.78 -6.52 3.42
C ARG A 411 25.61 -6.74 2.17
N ASP A 412 26.22 -7.92 2.05
CA ASP A 412 27.05 -8.27 0.90
C ASP A 412 26.22 -8.52 -0.37
N SER A 413 25.00 -9.04 -0.21
CA SER A 413 24.11 -9.37 -1.33
C SER A 413 23.22 -8.20 -1.76
N PHE A 414 22.83 -7.35 -0.81
CA PHE A 414 21.81 -6.31 -1.01
C PHE A 414 22.24 -4.89 -0.57
N GLY A 415 23.44 -4.71 -0.02
CA GLY A 415 23.95 -3.42 0.47
C GLY A 415 23.66 -3.14 1.94
N LEU A 416 24.25 -2.07 2.49
CA LEU A 416 24.29 -1.78 3.94
C LEU A 416 22.93 -1.62 4.64
N ASP A 417 21.87 -1.38 3.88
CA ASP A 417 20.57 -0.97 4.38
C ASP A 417 19.55 -2.12 4.32
N THR A 418 19.84 -3.25 4.97
CA THR A 418 19.05 -4.52 4.90
C THR A 418 17.70 -4.46 5.63
N VAL A 419 17.30 -3.27 6.09
CA VAL A 419 16.05 -2.99 6.80
C VAL A 419 14.80 -3.20 5.91
N HIS A 420 14.99 -3.43 4.60
CA HIS A 420 13.92 -3.61 3.61
C HIS A 420 13.39 -5.00 3.36
N LEU A 421 14.10 -6.01 3.81
CA LEU A 421 13.61 -7.38 3.64
C LEU A 421 12.54 -7.74 4.67
N ASN A 422 11.98 -6.72 5.34
CA ASN A 422 11.19 -6.85 6.54
C ASN A 422 9.69 -6.79 6.34
N LEU A 423 9.26 -7.19 5.16
CA LEU A 423 7.85 -7.37 4.85
C LEU A 423 7.61 -8.83 4.48
N LEU A 424 7.62 -9.69 5.50
CA LEU A 424 7.08 -11.06 5.45
C LEU A 424 5.97 -11.24 6.48
#